data_AF-A0A6M0SB79-F1
#
_entry.id   AF-A0A6M0SB79-F1
#
_cell.length_a   1.000
_cell.length_b   1.000
_cell.length_c   1.000
_cell.angle_alpha   90.00
_cell.angle_beta   90.00
_cell.angle_gamma   90.00
#
_symmetry.space_group_name_H-M   'P 1'
#
loop_
_entity.id
_entity.type
_entity.pdbx_description
1 polymer ?
#
loop_
_entity_poly.entity_id
_entity_poly.type
_entity_poly.pdbx_seq_one_letter_code
_entity_poly.pdbx_strand_id
1 'polypeptide(L)'
;MAERPIILGIVGDSAAGKTTLTRGIAQVLGEHDVTTICTDDYHRYDRKQRKEMGISALHPDCNYVDIIEQHLELLRQGRPILKPIYNHTTGEFDAPEYIEPKKFVIVEGLLGYSSKIARDAYDVKVYLAPPEDLRTKWKIKRDTRKRGYDEAAVLAALAAREPDSEAFIRPQRKWADVIVTFYPPDAPEEQANDLLLNVNLVLRPTIPHPDFTDILDSDLGKAIRLGLERDMGKPVDVLSIDGHATPDQVQQLERILCSDVPYLGQFCSLEGNQEVGKIVGTTGETLQSYPLALTQLLITYHMLMAMGTAGKMKVAA
;
A
#
# COMPACT_ATOMS: atom_id res chain seq x y z
N MET A 1 10.73 10.45 27.31
CA MET A 1 9.37 9.97 26.96
C MET A 1 9.44 9.34 25.58
N ALA A 2 8.76 8.21 25.36
CA ALA A 2 8.82 7.49 24.08
C ALA A 2 8.31 8.35 22.91
N GLU A 3 8.96 8.25 21.75
CA GLU A 3 8.42 8.80 20.50
C GLU A 3 7.12 8.08 20.16
N ARG A 4 6.13 8.83 19.67
CA ARG A 4 4.85 8.23 19.26
C ARG A 4 5.08 7.38 17.99
N PRO A 5 4.33 6.29 17.80
CA PRO A 5 4.39 5.52 16.57
C PRO A 5 4.06 6.38 15.33
N ILE A 6 4.73 6.08 14.22
CA ILE A 6 4.40 6.62 12.90
C ILE A 6 3.47 5.65 12.19
N ILE A 7 2.32 6.14 11.73
CA ILE A 7 1.28 5.29 11.14
C ILE A 7 1.16 5.53 9.65
N LEU A 8 1.35 4.47 8.86
CA LEU A 8 1.09 4.41 7.43
C LEU A 8 -0.28 3.77 7.17
N GLY A 9 -1.14 4.46 6.41
CA GLY A 9 -2.34 3.88 5.83
C GLY A 9 -2.07 3.38 4.40
N ILE A 10 -2.53 2.18 4.07
CA ILE A 10 -2.53 1.64 2.69
C ILE A 10 -3.94 1.18 2.34
N VAL A 11 -4.65 1.98 1.54
CA VAL A 11 -6.03 1.71 1.15
C VAL A 11 -6.10 1.32 -0.33
N GLY A 12 -7.03 0.44 -0.67
CA GLY A 12 -7.30 0.04 -2.05
C GLY A 12 -8.26 -1.12 -2.08
N ASP A 13 -8.81 -1.43 -3.26
CA ASP A 13 -9.76 -2.53 -3.39
C ASP A 13 -9.10 -3.91 -3.11
N SER A 14 -9.92 -4.94 -2.90
CA SER A 14 -9.46 -6.33 -2.82
C SER A 14 -8.59 -6.67 -4.03
N ALA A 15 -7.50 -7.36 -3.74
CA ALA A 15 -6.50 -7.78 -4.73
C ALA A 15 -5.77 -6.62 -5.42
N ALA A 16 -5.74 -5.41 -4.85
CA ALA A 16 -4.95 -4.30 -5.39
C ALA A 16 -3.43 -4.39 -5.15
N GLY A 17 -2.94 -5.38 -4.39
CA GLY A 17 -1.51 -5.54 -4.08
C GLY A 17 -1.06 -5.02 -2.70
N LYS A 18 -2.00 -4.60 -1.83
CA LYS A 18 -1.73 -4.02 -0.50
C LYS A 18 -0.74 -4.86 0.33
N THR A 19 -1.06 -6.14 0.54
CA THR A 19 -0.24 -7.03 1.39
C THR A 19 1.18 -7.21 0.87
N THR A 20 1.37 -7.22 -0.46
CA THR A 20 2.70 -7.28 -1.08
C THR A 20 3.49 -6.00 -0.78
N LEU A 21 2.84 -4.84 -0.89
CA LEU A 21 3.44 -3.54 -0.60
C LEU A 21 3.80 -3.41 0.89
N THR A 22 2.85 -3.72 1.78
CA THR A 22 3.01 -3.73 3.24
C THR A 22 4.20 -4.58 3.67
N ARG A 23 4.33 -5.81 3.15
CA ARG A 23 5.42 -6.71 3.51
C ARG A 23 6.78 -6.13 3.14
N GLY A 24 6.95 -5.60 1.93
CA GLY A 24 8.25 -5.04 1.53
C GLY A 24 8.62 -3.79 2.31
N ILE A 25 7.66 -2.91 2.61
CA ILE A 25 7.91 -1.75 3.48
C ILE A 25 8.32 -2.21 4.89
N ALA A 26 7.65 -3.22 5.44
CA ALA A 26 8.00 -3.76 6.75
C ALA A 26 9.42 -4.35 6.79
N GLN A 27 9.86 -4.97 5.69
CA GLN A 27 11.22 -5.48 5.54
C GLN A 27 12.26 -4.36 5.48
N VAL A 28 11.99 -3.28 4.75
CA VAL A 28 12.89 -2.11 4.68
C VAL A 28 13.02 -1.44 6.05
N LEU A 29 11.92 -1.31 6.79
CA LEU A 29 11.92 -0.71 8.13
C LEU A 29 12.47 -1.64 9.23
N GLY A 30 12.67 -2.92 8.92
CA GLY A 30 12.99 -3.98 9.87
C GLY A 30 11.74 -4.50 10.60
N GLU A 31 11.35 -5.74 10.33
CA GLU A 31 10.09 -6.34 10.83
C GLU A 31 9.93 -6.30 12.36
N HIS A 32 11.05 -6.28 13.09
CA HIS A 32 11.05 -6.14 14.55
C HIS A 32 10.48 -4.78 15.02
N ASP A 33 10.60 -3.73 14.22
CA ASP A 33 10.17 -2.35 14.51
C ASP A 33 8.77 -2.02 13.95
N VAL A 34 8.14 -2.98 13.24
CA VAL A 34 6.87 -2.77 12.54
C VAL A 34 5.74 -3.62 13.12
N THR A 35 4.60 -2.97 13.37
CA THR A 35 3.30 -3.62 13.65
C THR A 35 2.42 -3.49 12.40
N THR A 36 1.91 -4.60 11.88
CA THR A 36 1.00 -4.61 10.73
C THR A 36 -0.43 -4.92 11.16
N ILE A 37 -1.40 -4.20 10.59
CA ILE A 37 -2.83 -4.35 10.92
C ILE A 37 -3.63 -4.41 9.63
N CYS A 38 -4.45 -5.44 9.48
CA CYS A 38 -5.42 -5.55 8.39
C CYS A 38 -6.79 -5.08 8.88
N THR A 39 -7.39 -4.09 8.22
CA THR A 39 -8.73 -3.59 8.59
C THR A 39 -9.85 -4.56 8.20
N ASP A 40 -9.57 -5.59 7.39
CA ASP A 40 -10.52 -6.67 7.13
C ASP A 40 -10.84 -7.48 8.41
N ASP A 41 -9.96 -7.42 9.43
CA ASP A 41 -10.20 -8.04 10.75
C ASP A 41 -11.43 -7.44 11.48
N TYR A 42 -11.85 -6.24 11.08
CA TYR A 42 -12.94 -5.47 11.70
C TYR A 42 -14.27 -5.65 10.98
N HIS A 43 -14.41 -6.69 10.16
CA HIS A 43 -15.71 -7.07 9.60
C HIS A 43 -16.73 -7.29 10.72
N ARG A 44 -17.93 -6.76 10.53
CA ARG A 44 -19.05 -6.91 11.47
C ARG A 44 -19.73 -8.29 11.35
N TYR A 45 -19.70 -8.84 10.15
CA TYR A 45 -20.38 -10.08 9.78
C TYR A 45 -19.42 -11.04 9.11
N ASP A 46 -19.54 -12.32 9.41
CA ASP A 46 -18.78 -13.38 8.75
C ASP A 46 -19.22 -13.57 7.29
N ARG A 47 -18.51 -14.44 6.54
CA ARG A 47 -18.80 -14.65 5.11
C ARG A 47 -20.23 -15.17 4.85
N LYS A 48 -20.77 -16.00 5.73
CA LYS A 48 -22.10 -16.60 5.59
C LYS A 48 -23.18 -15.57 5.87
N GLN A 49 -23.06 -14.84 6.98
CA GLN A 49 -23.96 -13.76 7.38
C GLN A 49 -24.06 -12.68 6.29
N ARG A 50 -22.91 -12.24 5.75
CA ARG A 50 -22.90 -11.27 4.63
C ARG A 50 -23.69 -11.75 3.42
N LYS A 51 -23.55 -13.04 3.08
CA LYS A 51 -24.28 -13.65 1.96
C LYS A 51 -25.79 -13.70 2.22
N GLU A 52 -26.20 -14.05 3.44
CA GLU A 52 -27.62 -14.09 3.84
C GLU A 52 -28.26 -12.69 3.85
N MET A 53 -27.49 -11.67 4.24
CA MET A 53 -27.95 -10.27 4.27
C MET A 53 -27.85 -9.55 2.92
N GLY A 54 -27.12 -10.11 1.95
CA GLY A 54 -26.85 -9.45 0.67
C GLY A 54 -25.97 -8.20 0.79
N ILE A 55 -25.16 -8.08 1.85
CA ILE A 55 -24.26 -6.94 2.07
C ILE A 55 -22.83 -7.31 1.69
N SER A 56 -22.13 -6.43 0.97
CA SER A 56 -20.73 -6.68 0.63
C SER A 56 -19.79 -6.24 1.75
N ALA A 57 -18.60 -6.85 1.79
CA ALA A 57 -17.53 -6.44 2.70
C ALA A 57 -16.99 -5.02 2.42
N LEU A 58 -17.32 -4.44 1.26
CA LEU A 58 -16.92 -3.07 0.89
C LEU A 58 -17.84 -2.02 1.52
N HIS A 59 -19.06 -2.40 1.90
CA HIS A 59 -20.03 -1.49 2.51
C HIS A 59 -19.58 -1.10 3.93
N PRO A 60 -19.59 0.19 4.30
CA PRO A 60 -19.21 0.65 5.64
C PRO A 60 -19.97 -0.05 6.77
N ASP A 61 -21.29 -0.24 6.64
CA ASP A 61 -22.10 -0.94 7.65
C ASP A 61 -21.73 -2.42 7.88
N CYS A 62 -20.94 -3.01 6.97
CA CYS A 62 -20.40 -4.35 7.13
C CYS A 62 -19.10 -4.37 7.95
N ASN A 63 -18.65 -3.22 8.46
CA ASN A 63 -17.38 -3.04 9.14
C ASN A 63 -17.58 -2.20 10.41
N TYR A 64 -16.85 -2.52 11.47
CA TYR A 64 -16.79 -1.71 12.68
C TYR A 64 -15.83 -0.52 12.48
N VAL A 65 -16.25 0.46 11.67
CA VAL A 65 -15.44 1.65 11.33
C VAL A 65 -15.11 2.48 12.57
N ASP A 66 -16.06 2.59 13.50
CA ASP A 66 -15.89 3.22 14.81
C ASP A 66 -14.80 2.55 15.66
N ILE A 67 -14.71 1.22 15.63
CA ILE A 67 -13.66 0.49 16.34
C ILE A 67 -12.30 0.63 15.65
N ILE A 68 -12.26 0.68 14.31
CA ILE A 68 -11.04 1.01 13.57
C ILE A 68 -10.52 2.39 14.00
N GLU A 69 -11.38 3.40 14.06
CA GLU A 69 -11.04 4.75 14.51
C GLU A 69 -10.44 4.75 15.92
N GLN A 70 -11.15 4.12 16.87
CA GLN A 70 -10.69 3.99 18.24
C GLN A 70 -9.31 3.33 18.32
N HIS A 71 -9.11 2.22 17.61
CA HIS A 71 -7.84 1.50 17.63
C HIS A 71 -6.71 2.32 16.99
N LEU A 72 -6.96 3.05 15.90
CA LEU A 72 -5.98 3.95 15.30
C LEU A 72 -5.55 5.05 16.28
N GLU A 73 -6.47 5.65 17.03
CA GLU A 73 -6.15 6.64 18.05
C GLU A 73 -5.31 6.04 19.20
N LEU A 74 -5.67 4.84 19.66
CA LEU A 74 -4.90 4.12 20.68
C LEU A 74 -3.46 3.86 20.22
N LEU A 75 -3.30 3.29 19.03
CA LEU A 75 -1.99 2.98 18.46
C LEU A 75 -1.16 4.25 18.26
N ARG A 76 -1.76 5.35 17.79
CA ARG A 76 -1.07 6.64 17.62
C ARG A 76 -0.55 7.20 18.95
N GLN A 77 -1.20 6.87 20.05
CA GLN A 77 -0.79 7.25 21.40
C GLN A 77 0.18 6.24 22.03
N GLY A 78 0.63 5.23 21.28
CA GLY A 78 1.51 4.18 21.79
C GLY A 78 0.80 3.21 22.74
N ARG A 79 -0.54 3.13 22.69
CA ARG A 79 -1.34 2.25 23.54
C ARG A 79 -1.67 0.93 22.84
N PRO A 80 -1.70 -0.19 23.56
CA PRO A 80 -2.06 -1.49 23.01
C PRO A 80 -3.55 -1.57 22.67
N ILE A 81 -3.89 -2.51 21.80
CA ILE A 81 -5.28 -2.83 21.41
C ILE A 81 -5.52 -4.34 21.53
N LEU A 82 -6.79 -4.71 21.68
CA LEU A 82 -7.24 -6.09 21.51
C LEU A 82 -7.88 -6.20 20.11
N LYS A 83 -7.07 -6.56 19.12
CA LYS A 83 -7.45 -6.59 17.70
C LYS A 83 -8.28 -7.83 17.40
N PRO A 84 -9.45 -7.72 16.74
CA PRO A 84 -10.16 -8.89 16.23
C PRO A 84 -9.32 -9.62 15.16
N ILE A 85 -9.72 -10.84 14.80
CA ILE A 85 -9.11 -11.60 13.71
C ILE A 85 -10.21 -12.12 12.79
N TYR A 86 -10.12 -11.79 11.51
CA TYR A 86 -10.96 -12.37 10.47
C TYR A 86 -10.17 -13.38 9.65
N ASN A 87 -10.56 -14.65 9.74
CA ASN A 87 -9.86 -15.73 9.07
C ASN A 87 -10.31 -15.82 7.60
N HIS A 88 -9.44 -15.43 6.66
CA HIS A 88 -9.78 -15.47 5.24
C HIS A 88 -9.95 -16.89 4.67
N THR A 89 -9.45 -17.92 5.33
CA THR A 89 -9.62 -19.33 4.91
C THR A 89 -11.02 -19.80 5.25
N THR A 90 -11.39 -19.80 6.53
CA THR A 90 -12.73 -20.24 6.98
C THR A 90 -13.82 -19.24 6.62
N GLY A 91 -13.49 -17.94 6.62
CA GLY A 91 -14.45 -16.85 6.45
C GLY A 91 -15.18 -16.48 7.75
N GLU A 92 -14.61 -16.85 8.89
CA GLU A 92 -15.15 -16.69 10.25
C GLU A 92 -14.20 -15.85 11.13
N PHE A 93 -14.58 -15.63 12.39
CA PHE A 93 -13.80 -14.87 13.36
C PHE A 93 -13.03 -15.80 14.30
N ASP A 94 -11.75 -15.51 14.49
CA ASP A 94 -10.90 -16.19 15.47
C ASP A 94 -10.80 -15.36 16.77
N ALA A 95 -10.19 -15.92 17.82
CA ALA A 95 -9.96 -15.21 19.07
C ALA A 95 -9.12 -13.95 18.83
N PRO A 96 -9.40 -12.84 19.53
CA PRO A 96 -8.68 -11.59 19.30
C PRO A 96 -7.23 -11.67 19.80
N GLU A 97 -6.39 -10.82 19.22
CA GLU A 97 -4.96 -10.73 19.45
C GLU A 97 -4.62 -9.44 20.20
N TYR A 98 -3.80 -9.54 21.24
CA TYR A 98 -3.26 -8.37 21.93
C TYR A 98 -2.08 -7.82 21.12
N ILE A 99 -2.19 -6.56 20.68
CA ILE A 99 -1.20 -5.89 19.84
C ILE A 99 -0.62 -4.69 20.58
N GLU A 100 0.70 -4.62 20.68
CA GLU A 100 1.42 -3.42 21.09
C GLU A 100 1.95 -2.68 19.86
N PRO A 101 1.77 -1.35 19.75
CA PRO A 101 2.34 -0.59 18.65
C PRO A 101 3.86 -0.49 18.81
N LYS A 102 4.59 -0.86 17.76
CA LYS A 102 6.03 -0.62 17.64
C LYS A 102 6.29 0.79 17.08
N LYS A 103 7.55 1.08 16.70
CA LYS A 103 7.95 2.38 16.14
C LYS A 103 7.13 2.75 14.91
N PHE A 104 6.86 1.78 14.05
CA PHE A 104 6.06 1.95 12.84
C PHE A 104 4.82 1.06 12.89
N VAL A 105 3.68 1.62 12.50
CA VAL A 105 2.43 0.89 12.35
C VAL A 105 1.98 1.00 10.90
N ILE A 106 1.78 -0.13 10.22
CA ILE A 106 1.23 -0.15 8.86
C ILE A 106 -0.17 -0.73 8.91
N VAL A 107 -1.15 0.06 8.48
CA VAL A 107 -2.56 -0.32 8.47
C VAL A 107 -3.03 -0.43 7.04
N GLU A 108 -3.40 -1.64 6.62
CA GLU A 108 -3.91 -1.89 5.28
C GLU A 108 -5.38 -2.30 5.26
N GLY A 109 -6.08 -2.02 4.16
CA GLY A 109 -7.38 -2.64 3.88
C GLY A 109 -8.29 -1.81 3.00
N LEU A 110 -9.60 -1.99 3.17
CA LEU A 110 -10.62 -1.48 2.26
C LEU A 110 -11.09 -0.06 2.62
N LEU A 111 -11.27 0.23 3.91
CA LEU A 111 -12.01 1.40 4.40
C LEU A 111 -11.18 2.32 5.30
N GLY A 112 -9.85 2.27 5.21
CA GLY A 112 -8.95 3.04 6.08
C GLY A 112 -9.16 4.55 6.03
N TYR A 113 -9.67 5.12 4.94
CA TYR A 113 -9.93 6.56 4.81
C TYR A 113 -11.41 6.92 4.79
N SER A 114 -12.29 6.00 5.22
CA SER A 114 -13.74 6.21 5.20
C SER A 114 -14.17 7.39 6.10
N SER A 115 -13.55 7.56 7.26
CA SER A 115 -13.88 8.65 8.19
C SER A 115 -12.77 9.67 8.36
N LYS A 116 -13.12 10.86 8.87
CA LYS A 116 -12.12 11.90 9.16
C LYS A 116 -11.19 11.48 10.30
N ILE A 117 -11.72 10.84 11.33
CA ILE A 117 -10.96 10.41 12.50
C ILE A 117 -9.85 9.44 12.09
N ALA A 118 -10.18 8.42 11.29
CA ALA A 118 -9.19 7.49 10.77
C ALA A 118 -8.13 8.21 9.90
N ARG A 119 -8.56 9.11 9.01
CA ARG A 119 -7.65 9.88 8.15
C ARG A 119 -6.65 10.73 8.93
N ASP A 120 -7.08 11.36 10.01
CA ASP A 120 -6.25 12.23 10.83
C ASP A 120 -5.24 11.43 11.70
N ALA A 121 -5.45 10.13 11.86
CA ALA A 121 -4.55 9.26 12.61
C ALA A 121 -3.31 8.82 11.82
N TYR A 122 -3.33 8.90 10.49
CA TYR A 122 -2.21 8.54 9.62
C TYR A 122 -1.22 9.68 9.44
N ASP A 123 0.07 9.35 9.45
CA ASP A 123 1.15 10.26 9.08
C ASP A 123 1.46 10.21 7.58
N VAL A 124 1.24 9.06 6.95
CA VAL A 124 1.37 8.86 5.50
C VAL A 124 0.16 8.07 4.99
N LYS A 125 -0.47 8.52 3.91
CA LYS A 125 -1.65 7.88 3.31
C LYS A 125 -1.35 7.45 1.88
N VAL A 126 -1.31 6.15 1.64
CA VAL A 126 -1.14 5.56 0.31
C VAL A 126 -2.46 4.98 -0.20
N TYR A 127 -2.74 5.15 -1.49
CA TYR A 127 -3.85 4.49 -2.17
C TYR A 127 -3.36 3.68 -3.37
N LEU A 128 -3.68 2.37 -3.42
CA LEU A 128 -3.39 1.50 -4.55
C LEU A 128 -4.55 1.52 -5.56
N ALA A 129 -4.23 1.90 -6.79
CA ALA A 129 -5.19 2.07 -7.88
C ALA A 129 -4.76 1.31 -9.17
N PRO A 130 -4.47 0.00 -9.12
CA PRO A 130 -4.18 -0.73 -10.36
C PRO A 130 -5.40 -0.72 -11.31
N PRO A 131 -5.19 -0.82 -12.63
CA PRO A 131 -6.25 -1.03 -13.60
C PRO A 131 -7.17 -2.21 -13.24
N GLU A 132 -8.46 -2.10 -13.55
CA GLU A 132 -9.48 -3.06 -13.13
C GLU A 132 -9.30 -4.44 -13.77
N ASP A 133 -8.84 -4.48 -15.02
CA ASP A 133 -8.48 -5.69 -15.75
C ASP A 133 -7.31 -6.43 -15.09
N LEU A 134 -6.25 -5.71 -14.72
CA LEU A 134 -5.10 -6.26 -14.00
C LEU A 134 -5.52 -6.79 -12.62
N ARG A 135 -6.31 -6.01 -11.88
CA ARG A 135 -6.85 -6.40 -10.57
C ARG A 135 -7.72 -7.65 -10.66
N THR A 136 -8.55 -7.75 -11.70
CA THR A 136 -9.39 -8.92 -11.96
C THR A 136 -8.53 -10.16 -12.21
N LYS A 137 -7.49 -10.06 -13.06
CA LYS A 137 -6.51 -11.14 -13.29
C LYS A 137 -5.86 -11.61 -11.98
N TRP A 138 -5.39 -10.67 -11.15
CA TRP A 138 -4.79 -11.01 -9.85
C TRP A 138 -5.77 -11.66 -8.89
N LYS A 139 -7.02 -11.19 -8.87
CA LYS A 139 -8.05 -11.75 -7.99
C LYS A 139 -8.43 -13.15 -8.40
N ILE A 140 -8.65 -13.42 -9.69
CA ILE A 140 -8.89 -14.77 -10.21
C ILE A 140 -7.74 -15.68 -9.82
N LYS A 141 -6.51 -15.32 -10.20
CA LYS A 141 -5.30 -16.12 -9.89
C LYS A 141 -5.15 -16.42 -8.40
N ARG A 142 -5.42 -15.45 -7.52
CA ARG A 142 -5.33 -15.62 -6.06
C ARG A 142 -6.46 -16.52 -5.53
N ASP A 143 -7.70 -16.21 -5.88
CA ASP A 143 -8.87 -16.84 -5.27
C ASP A 143 -9.10 -18.26 -5.82
N THR A 144 -8.74 -18.55 -7.08
CA THR A 144 -8.78 -19.92 -7.63
C THR A 144 -7.65 -20.79 -7.05
N ARG A 145 -6.40 -20.30 -7.05
CA ARG A 145 -5.24 -21.10 -6.61
C ARG A 145 -5.11 -21.23 -5.10
N LYS A 146 -5.27 -20.15 -4.35
CA LYS A 146 -5.03 -20.15 -2.89
C LYS A 146 -6.27 -20.51 -2.08
N ARG A 147 -7.48 -20.34 -2.65
CA ARG A 147 -8.74 -20.50 -1.92
C ARG A 147 -9.71 -21.50 -2.58
N GLY A 148 -9.37 -22.04 -3.76
CA GLY A 148 -10.15 -23.09 -4.43
C GLY A 148 -11.49 -22.63 -5.01
N TYR A 149 -11.67 -21.32 -5.24
CA TYR A 149 -12.90 -20.82 -5.85
C TYR A 149 -12.95 -21.10 -7.36
N ASP A 150 -14.17 -21.23 -7.89
CA ASP A 150 -14.42 -21.24 -9.32
C ASP A 150 -14.25 -19.84 -9.94
N GLU A 151 -13.69 -19.76 -11.14
CA GLU A 151 -13.41 -18.48 -11.82
C GLU A 151 -14.69 -17.69 -12.11
N ALA A 152 -15.74 -18.36 -12.59
CA ALA A 152 -17.01 -17.68 -12.89
C ALA A 152 -17.65 -17.13 -11.60
N ALA A 153 -17.51 -17.84 -10.48
CA ALA A 153 -17.94 -17.34 -9.18
C ALA A 153 -17.14 -16.09 -8.73
N VAL A 154 -15.83 -16.04 -9.00
CA VAL A 154 -15.00 -14.86 -8.70
C VAL A 154 -15.44 -13.65 -9.53
N LEU A 155 -15.68 -13.85 -10.84
CA LEU A 155 -16.15 -12.79 -11.74
C LEU A 155 -17.54 -12.27 -11.36
N ALA A 156 -18.48 -13.17 -11.05
CA ALA A 156 -19.81 -12.78 -10.58
C ALA A 156 -19.74 -11.98 -9.27
N ALA A 157 -18.85 -12.37 -8.35
CA ALA A 157 -18.65 -11.65 -7.10
C ALA A 157 -17.98 -10.28 -7.30
N LEU A 158 -17.12 -10.11 -8.31
CA LEU A 158 -16.57 -8.81 -8.69
C LEU A 158 -17.67 -7.90 -9.22
N ALA A 159 -18.45 -8.37 -10.20
CA ALA A 159 -19.55 -7.60 -10.78
C ALA A 159 -20.58 -7.17 -9.73
N ALA A 160 -20.94 -8.06 -8.80
CA ALA A 160 -21.89 -7.75 -7.72
C ALA A 160 -21.36 -6.70 -6.72
N ARG A 161 -20.04 -6.52 -6.62
CA ARG A 161 -19.39 -5.58 -5.68
C ARG A 161 -19.02 -4.25 -6.32
N GLU A 162 -19.09 -4.15 -7.63
CA GLU A 162 -18.71 -2.94 -8.37
C GLU A 162 -19.44 -1.67 -7.88
N PRO A 163 -20.78 -1.69 -7.63
CA PRO A 163 -21.47 -0.53 -7.10
C PRO A 163 -20.92 -0.06 -5.73
N ASP A 164 -20.60 -1.00 -4.84
CA ASP A 164 -20.02 -0.67 -3.53
C ASP A 164 -18.57 -0.20 -3.66
N SER A 165 -17.80 -0.73 -4.62
CA SER A 165 -16.43 -0.26 -4.89
C SER A 165 -16.44 1.19 -5.37
N GLU A 166 -17.32 1.51 -6.31
CA GLU A 166 -17.55 2.87 -6.81
C GLU A 166 -18.02 3.82 -5.71
N ALA A 167 -18.94 3.38 -4.85
CA ALA A 167 -19.52 4.21 -3.80
C ALA A 167 -18.60 4.43 -2.59
N PHE A 168 -17.85 3.41 -2.17
CA PHE A 168 -17.17 3.42 -0.87
C PHE A 168 -15.64 3.27 -0.95
N ILE A 169 -15.11 2.58 -1.96
CA ILE A 169 -13.66 2.33 -2.08
C ILE A 169 -12.98 3.43 -2.89
N ARG A 170 -13.37 3.60 -4.16
CA ARG A 170 -12.73 4.56 -5.09
C ARG A 170 -12.71 6.01 -4.58
N PRO A 171 -13.76 6.53 -3.91
CA PRO A 171 -13.76 7.91 -3.42
C PRO A 171 -12.68 8.18 -2.36
N GLN A 172 -12.17 7.15 -1.67
CA GLN A 172 -11.10 7.31 -0.68
C GLN A 172 -9.77 7.76 -1.29
N ARG A 173 -9.56 7.55 -2.60
CA ARG A 173 -8.39 8.00 -3.36
C ARG A 173 -8.09 9.50 -3.16
N LYS A 174 -9.11 10.34 -2.99
CA LYS A 174 -8.95 11.79 -2.82
C LYS A 174 -8.22 12.22 -1.54
N TRP A 175 -8.07 11.29 -0.59
CA TRP A 175 -7.43 11.54 0.69
C TRP A 175 -5.99 11.06 0.77
N ALA A 176 -5.51 10.32 -0.23
CA ALA A 176 -4.14 9.83 -0.26
C ALA A 176 -3.12 10.97 -0.45
N ASP A 177 -1.93 10.78 0.10
CA ASP A 177 -0.75 11.58 -0.17
C ASP A 177 0.02 11.03 -1.39
N VAL A 178 0.05 9.70 -1.53
CA VAL A 178 0.65 9.01 -2.67
C VAL A 178 -0.34 8.03 -3.29
N ILE A 179 -0.45 8.04 -4.62
CA ILE A 179 -1.30 7.11 -5.38
C ILE A 179 -0.40 6.23 -6.22
N VAL A 180 -0.51 4.93 -6.00
CA VAL A 180 0.33 3.92 -6.63
C VAL A 180 -0.49 3.16 -7.64
N THR A 181 -0.09 3.23 -8.91
CA THR A 181 -0.78 2.56 -10.02
C THR A 181 0.21 1.67 -10.73
N PHE A 182 0.20 0.38 -10.43
CA PHE A 182 0.93 -0.62 -11.22
C PHE A 182 0.13 -0.96 -12.47
N TYR A 183 0.78 -1.03 -13.63
CA TYR A 183 0.13 -1.31 -14.90
C TYR A 183 1.06 -2.12 -15.82
N PRO A 184 0.51 -2.95 -16.73
CA PRO A 184 1.33 -3.70 -17.67
C PRO A 184 2.07 -2.74 -18.63
N PRO A 185 3.27 -3.08 -19.09
CA PRO A 185 3.97 -2.30 -20.12
C PRO A 185 3.22 -2.41 -21.45
N ASP A 186 3.43 -1.41 -22.32
CA ASP A 186 2.94 -1.43 -23.70
C ASP A 186 3.73 -2.44 -24.54
N ALA A 187 3.50 -3.73 -24.30
CA ALA A 187 4.08 -4.85 -25.03
C ALA A 187 2.96 -5.72 -25.62
N PRO A 188 3.18 -6.38 -26.77
CA PRO A 188 2.24 -7.36 -27.31
C PRO A 188 1.91 -8.43 -26.25
N GLU A 189 0.63 -8.83 -26.13
CA GLU A 189 0.16 -9.75 -25.06
C GLU A 189 0.98 -11.05 -24.95
N GLU A 190 1.54 -11.54 -26.06
CA GLU A 190 2.37 -12.75 -26.11
C GLU A 190 3.74 -12.61 -25.40
N GLN A 191 4.19 -11.37 -25.15
CA GLN A 191 5.43 -11.04 -24.44
C GLN A 191 5.17 -10.34 -23.10
N ALA A 192 3.90 -10.06 -22.77
CA ALA A 192 3.51 -9.42 -21.54
C ALA A 192 3.76 -10.37 -20.36
N ASN A 193 4.83 -10.11 -19.61
CA ASN A 193 5.04 -10.74 -18.33
C ASN A 193 4.23 -9.96 -17.28
N ASP A 194 3.14 -10.54 -16.78
CA ASP A 194 2.28 -9.98 -15.71
C ASP A 194 3.05 -9.56 -14.43
N LEU A 195 4.32 -9.95 -14.31
CA LEU A 195 5.20 -9.64 -13.18
C LEU A 195 6.18 -8.47 -13.47
N LEU A 196 6.35 -8.07 -14.73
CA LEU A 196 7.16 -6.91 -15.15
C LEU A 196 6.26 -5.70 -15.38
N LEU A 197 5.66 -5.20 -14.31
CA LEU A 197 4.75 -4.06 -14.36
C LEU A 197 5.52 -2.75 -14.32
N ASN A 198 5.01 -1.75 -15.01
CA ASN A 198 5.35 -0.35 -14.78
C ASN A 198 4.61 0.16 -13.53
N VAL A 199 5.03 1.29 -12.98
CA VAL A 199 4.29 2.01 -11.94
C VAL A 199 4.25 3.50 -12.23
N ASN A 200 3.09 4.11 -11.98
CA ASN A 200 2.94 5.55 -11.84
C ASN A 200 2.68 5.88 -10.37
N LEU A 201 3.48 6.80 -9.84
CA LEU A 201 3.41 7.30 -8.48
C LEU A 201 2.96 8.76 -8.55
N VAL A 202 1.69 9.02 -8.25
CA VAL A 202 1.18 10.39 -8.11
C VAL A 202 1.58 10.92 -6.75
N LEU A 203 2.36 12.00 -6.74
CA LEU A 203 2.94 12.63 -5.56
C LEU A 203 2.19 13.93 -5.28
N ARG A 204 1.31 13.92 -4.27
CA ARG A 204 0.53 15.12 -3.92
C ARG A 204 1.31 15.98 -2.92
N PRO A 205 1.24 17.32 -3.03
CA PRO A 205 1.97 18.23 -2.14
C PRO A 205 1.37 18.33 -0.72
N THR A 206 0.76 17.24 -0.22
CA THR A 206 0.25 17.10 1.15
C THR A 206 1.31 16.60 2.12
N ILE A 207 2.40 16.02 1.63
CA ILE A 207 3.59 15.62 2.40
C ILE A 207 4.88 16.03 1.64
N PRO A 208 6.03 16.16 2.31
CA PRO A 208 7.29 16.41 1.63
C PRO A 208 7.73 15.18 0.81
N HIS A 209 8.13 15.42 -0.44
CA HIS A 209 8.72 14.44 -1.34
C HIS A 209 10.24 14.65 -1.50
N PRO A 210 11.00 13.60 -1.84
CA PRO A 210 12.39 13.74 -2.27
C PRO A 210 12.51 14.73 -3.43
N ASP A 211 13.64 15.42 -3.52
CA ASP A 211 13.93 16.26 -4.68
C ASP A 211 14.29 15.38 -5.87
N PHE A 212 13.38 15.31 -6.84
CA PHE A 212 13.56 14.53 -8.07
C PHE A 212 14.06 15.36 -9.26
N THR A 213 14.50 16.59 -9.03
CA THR A 213 14.96 17.47 -10.11
C THR A 213 16.12 16.86 -10.90
N ASP A 214 17.01 16.12 -10.23
CA ASP A 214 18.14 15.41 -10.85
C ASP A 214 17.70 14.33 -11.88
N ILE A 215 16.44 13.87 -11.83
CA ILE A 215 15.89 12.96 -12.84
C ILE A 215 15.76 13.65 -14.21
N LEU A 216 15.48 14.96 -14.21
CA LEU A 216 15.26 15.72 -15.44
C LEU A 216 16.56 15.90 -16.25
N ASP A 217 17.71 15.93 -15.56
CA ASP A 217 19.03 16.20 -16.15
C ASP A 217 19.87 14.93 -16.38
N SER A 218 19.35 13.74 -16.08
CA SER A 218 20.07 12.46 -16.14
C SER A 218 19.57 11.50 -17.23
N ASP A 219 20.40 10.51 -17.58
CA ASP A 219 20.06 9.40 -18.49
C ASP A 219 18.93 8.48 -17.96
N LEU A 220 18.34 8.80 -16.80
CA LEU A 220 17.16 8.16 -16.23
C LEU A 220 15.93 8.23 -17.17
N GLY A 221 15.84 9.29 -17.99
CA GLY A 221 14.66 9.67 -18.76
C GLY A 221 14.09 8.63 -19.74
N LYS A 222 14.77 7.51 -19.99
CA LYS A 222 14.24 6.41 -20.81
C LYS A 222 13.29 5.47 -20.07
N ALA A 223 13.49 5.25 -18.76
CA ALA A 223 12.70 4.29 -17.98
C ALA A 223 12.17 4.85 -16.66
N ILE A 224 12.79 5.91 -16.13
CA ILE A 224 12.36 6.62 -14.93
C ILE A 224 12.12 8.07 -15.32
N ARG A 225 10.88 8.54 -15.20
CA ARG A 225 10.45 9.84 -15.71
C ARG A 225 9.67 10.59 -14.63
N LEU A 226 9.97 11.88 -14.49
CA LEU A 226 9.20 12.80 -13.68
C LEU A 226 8.37 13.68 -14.61
N GLY A 227 7.05 13.66 -14.46
CA GLY A 227 6.11 14.46 -15.23
C GLY A 227 5.23 15.33 -14.34
N LEU A 228 4.70 16.42 -14.89
CA LEU A 228 3.69 17.25 -14.24
C LEU A 228 2.33 16.93 -14.85
N GLU A 229 1.40 16.43 -14.04
CA GLU A 229 0.06 16.06 -14.46
C GLU A 229 -1.02 16.77 -13.62
N ARG A 230 -2.29 16.49 -13.93
CA ARG A 230 -3.43 16.92 -13.12
C ARG A 230 -4.12 15.72 -12.48
N ASP A 231 -4.15 15.72 -11.16
CA ASP A 231 -4.95 14.78 -10.39
C ASP A 231 -6.11 15.50 -9.70
N MET A 232 -7.34 15.07 -10.00
CA MET A 232 -8.57 15.72 -9.51
C MET A 232 -8.58 17.24 -9.75
N GLY A 233 -8.03 17.68 -10.88
CA GLY A 233 -7.94 19.09 -11.29
C GLY A 233 -6.76 19.87 -10.69
N LYS A 234 -6.00 19.29 -9.75
CA LYS A 234 -4.84 19.93 -9.12
C LYS A 234 -3.53 19.48 -9.78
N PRO A 235 -2.55 20.37 -9.94
CA PRO A 235 -1.23 19.97 -10.42
C PRO A 235 -0.56 19.04 -9.40
N VAL A 236 0.07 17.98 -9.91
CA VAL A 236 0.78 16.97 -9.13
C VAL A 236 1.99 16.48 -9.91
N ASP A 237 3.03 16.08 -9.21
CA ASP A 237 4.15 15.38 -9.81
C ASP A 237 3.80 13.90 -9.97
N VAL A 238 4.21 13.31 -11.08
CA VAL A 238 4.03 11.89 -11.39
C VAL A 238 5.40 11.29 -11.68
N LEU A 239 5.83 10.38 -10.82
CA LEU A 239 7.04 9.59 -11.03
C LEU A 239 6.63 8.26 -11.69
N SER A 240 7.02 8.09 -12.95
CA SER A 240 6.82 6.88 -13.74
C SER A 240 8.08 6.03 -13.73
N ILE A 241 7.96 4.74 -13.46
CA ILE A 241 9.08 3.79 -13.45
C ILE A 241 8.65 2.57 -14.26
N ASP A 242 9.38 2.31 -15.34
CA ASP A 242 9.11 1.18 -16.22
C ASP A 242 9.67 -0.13 -15.63
N GLY A 243 8.96 -1.23 -15.86
CA GLY A 243 9.35 -2.58 -15.44
C GLY A 243 10.66 -3.06 -16.07
N HIS A 244 11.08 -2.44 -17.17
CA HIS A 244 12.35 -2.71 -17.86
C HIS A 244 13.49 -1.75 -17.44
N ALA A 245 13.34 -0.98 -16.35
CA ALA A 245 14.41 -0.14 -15.82
C ALA A 245 15.67 -0.99 -15.55
N THR A 246 16.84 -0.46 -15.91
CA THR A 246 18.11 -1.16 -15.70
C THR A 246 18.55 -1.05 -14.23
N PRO A 247 19.38 -1.98 -13.72
CA PRO A 247 19.94 -1.87 -12.37
C PRO A 247 20.61 -0.52 -12.09
N ASP A 248 21.35 0.03 -13.07
CA ASP A 248 22.03 1.32 -12.93
C ASP A 248 21.04 2.49 -12.76
N GLN A 249 19.94 2.49 -13.52
CA GLN A 249 18.89 3.51 -13.40
C GLN A 249 18.20 3.42 -12.03
N VAL A 250 17.96 2.21 -11.55
CA VAL A 250 17.35 1.98 -10.23
C VAL A 250 18.28 2.47 -9.12
N GLN A 251 19.57 2.13 -9.18
CA GLN A 251 20.56 2.59 -8.21
C GLN A 251 20.71 4.11 -8.19
N GLN A 252 20.59 4.79 -9.34
CA GLN A 252 20.60 6.25 -9.38
C GLN A 252 19.42 6.85 -8.62
N LEU A 253 18.20 6.34 -8.84
CA LEU A 253 17.02 6.81 -8.09
C LEU A 253 17.12 6.47 -6.60
N GLU A 254 17.64 5.28 -6.26
CA GLU A 254 17.91 4.93 -4.86
C GLU A 254 18.83 5.95 -4.20
N ARG A 255 19.93 6.35 -4.84
CA ARG A 255 20.84 7.36 -4.29
C ARG A 255 20.12 8.67 -3.96
N ILE A 256 19.20 9.12 -4.82
CA ILE A 256 18.38 10.32 -4.58
C ILE A 256 17.49 10.14 -3.36
N LEU A 257 16.80 8.99 -3.23
CA LEU A 257 15.94 8.72 -2.08
C LEU A 257 16.72 8.67 -0.76
N CYS A 258 18.02 8.36 -0.83
CA CYS A 258 18.82 7.95 0.31
C CYS A 258 19.84 8.98 0.77
N SER A 259 20.20 9.94 -0.09
CA SER A 259 21.02 11.10 0.31
C SER A 259 20.37 11.93 1.40
N ASP A 260 19.05 12.02 1.35
CA ASP A 260 18.24 12.90 2.19
C ASP A 260 17.95 12.32 3.59
N VAL A 261 17.99 10.99 3.72
CA VAL A 261 17.66 10.28 4.96
C VAL A 261 18.82 9.35 5.32
N PRO A 262 19.77 9.79 6.18
CA PRO A 262 20.96 9.01 6.53
C PRO A 262 20.66 7.60 7.08
N TYR A 263 19.50 7.42 7.72
CA TYR A 263 19.03 6.12 8.23
C TYR A 263 18.59 5.16 7.11
N LEU A 264 18.05 5.70 6.02
CA LEU A 264 17.68 4.92 4.84
C LEU A 264 18.93 4.36 4.17
N GLY A 265 20.05 5.09 4.22
CA GLY A 265 21.34 4.71 3.64
C GLY A 265 21.83 3.27 3.96
N GLN A 266 21.40 2.67 5.07
CA GLN A 266 21.71 1.27 5.42
C GLN A 266 20.89 0.23 4.64
N PHE A 267 19.75 0.63 4.07
CA PHE A 267 18.81 -0.20 3.31
C PHE A 267 18.78 0.17 1.81
N CYS A 268 19.52 1.21 1.42
CA CYS A 268 19.53 1.85 0.11
C CYS A 268 20.44 1.22 -0.94
N SER A 269 20.65 -0.07 -0.86
CA SER A 269 21.21 -0.79 -1.98
C SER A 269 20.44 -2.09 -2.14
N LEU A 270 20.02 -2.36 -3.37
CA LEU A 270 19.67 -3.72 -3.78
C LEU A 270 20.82 -4.73 -3.47
N GLU A 271 22.04 -4.25 -3.24
CA GLU A 271 23.16 -5.02 -2.70
C GLU A 271 23.03 -5.34 -1.19
N GLY A 272 22.38 -4.48 -0.39
CA GLY A 272 22.20 -4.59 1.06
C GLY A 272 20.90 -5.25 1.50
N ASN A 273 19.83 -5.17 0.70
CA ASN A 273 18.59 -5.90 0.94
C ASN A 273 18.00 -6.49 -0.35
N GLN A 274 18.45 -7.70 -0.69
CA GLN A 274 17.98 -8.46 -1.85
C GLN A 274 16.49 -8.84 -1.76
N GLU A 275 15.78 -8.57 -0.66
CA GLU A 275 14.36 -8.94 -0.51
C GLU A 275 13.37 -7.87 -0.98
N VAL A 276 13.81 -6.61 -1.09
CA VAL A 276 12.95 -5.48 -1.52
C VAL A 276 12.52 -5.70 -2.97
N GLY A 277 11.25 -5.48 -3.29
CA GLY A 277 10.72 -5.70 -4.65
C GLY A 277 10.53 -7.16 -5.05
N LYS A 278 10.76 -8.13 -4.16
CA LYS A 278 10.50 -9.54 -4.47
C LYS A 278 9.02 -9.88 -4.56
N ILE A 279 8.65 -10.48 -5.69
CA ILE A 279 7.32 -11.02 -5.96
C ILE A 279 7.45 -12.53 -6.17
N VAL A 280 6.55 -13.30 -5.56
CA VAL A 280 6.43 -14.74 -5.85
C VAL A 280 5.50 -14.90 -7.04
N GLY A 281 6.02 -15.45 -8.13
CA GLY A 281 5.34 -15.69 -9.38
C GLY A 281 4.37 -16.86 -9.34
N THR A 282 3.84 -17.21 -10.52
CA THR A 282 2.83 -18.26 -10.68
C THR A 282 3.36 -19.67 -10.44
N THR A 283 4.63 -19.93 -10.67
CA THR A 283 5.24 -21.26 -10.59
C THR A 283 6.06 -21.44 -9.31
N GLY A 284 6.02 -20.44 -8.41
CA GLY A 284 6.78 -20.42 -7.16
C GLY A 284 8.16 -19.78 -7.32
N GLU A 285 8.48 -19.30 -8.52
CA GLU A 285 9.66 -18.49 -8.80
C GLU A 285 9.59 -17.16 -8.04
N THR A 286 10.74 -16.67 -7.58
CA THR A 286 10.84 -15.34 -6.97
C THR A 286 11.48 -14.39 -7.98
N LEU A 287 10.77 -13.32 -8.32
CA LEU A 287 11.22 -12.32 -9.27
C LEU A 287 11.47 -10.99 -8.57
N GLN A 288 12.46 -10.26 -9.08
CA GLN A 288 12.76 -8.90 -8.66
C GLN A 288 11.96 -7.91 -9.51
N SER A 289 11.13 -7.08 -8.88
CA SER A 289 10.42 -5.98 -9.53
C SER A 289 10.98 -4.64 -9.07
N TYR A 290 11.68 -3.94 -9.97
CA TYR A 290 12.25 -2.63 -9.64
C TYR A 290 11.19 -1.55 -9.38
N PRO A 291 10.09 -1.46 -10.15
CA PRO A 291 9.02 -0.52 -9.83
C PRO A 291 8.42 -0.76 -8.44
N LEU A 292 8.23 -2.02 -8.05
CA LEU A 292 7.76 -2.36 -6.70
C LEU A 292 8.80 -1.97 -5.63
N ALA A 293 10.08 -2.28 -5.87
CA ALA A 293 11.15 -1.95 -4.92
C ALA A 293 11.24 -0.45 -4.65
N LEU A 294 11.29 0.35 -5.72
CA LEU A 294 11.36 1.81 -5.65
C LEU A 294 10.10 2.41 -5.01
N THR A 295 8.92 1.83 -5.26
CA THR A 295 7.69 2.22 -4.57
C THR A 295 7.77 1.97 -3.06
N GLN A 296 8.28 0.80 -2.65
CA GLN A 296 8.46 0.45 -1.23
C GLN A 296 9.48 1.39 -0.55
N LEU A 297 10.58 1.72 -1.23
CA LEU A 297 11.59 2.65 -0.71
C LEU A 297 11.04 4.07 -0.58
N LEU A 298 10.30 4.57 -1.58
CA LEU A 298 9.71 5.90 -1.52
C LEU A 298 8.69 6.04 -0.38
N ILE A 299 7.83 5.04 -0.18
CA ILE A 299 6.87 5.08 0.94
C ILE A 299 7.61 5.01 2.28
N THR A 300 8.68 4.21 2.36
CA THR A 300 9.54 4.13 3.55
C THR A 300 10.21 5.48 3.84
N TYR A 301 10.71 6.17 2.82
CA TYR A 301 11.23 7.54 2.93
C TYR A 301 10.21 8.47 3.60
N HIS A 302 8.96 8.45 3.14
CA HIS A 302 7.90 9.28 3.73
C HIS A 302 7.64 8.96 5.20
N MET A 303 7.67 7.68 5.59
CA MET A 303 7.53 7.28 6.99
C MET A 303 8.69 7.79 7.86
N LEU A 304 9.93 7.70 7.38
CA LEU A 304 11.10 8.18 8.10
C LEU A 304 11.13 9.71 8.21
N MET A 305 10.69 10.42 7.17
CA MET A 305 10.53 11.88 7.22
C MET A 305 9.44 12.32 8.19
N ALA A 306 8.33 11.58 8.27
CA ALA A 306 7.28 11.81 9.28
C ALA A 306 7.81 11.64 10.72
N MET A 307 8.74 10.70 10.93
CA MET A 307 9.42 10.53 12.23
C MET A 307 10.26 11.76 12.60
N GLY A 308 11.08 12.25 11.66
CA GLY A 308 11.94 13.42 11.88
C GLY A 308 11.17 14.72 12.13
N THR A 309 10.00 14.90 11.51
CA THR A 309 9.12 16.06 11.75
C THR A 309 8.37 15.97 13.07
N ALA A 310 7.90 14.79 13.46
CA ALA A 310 7.26 14.55 14.76
C ALA A 310 8.21 14.86 15.95
N GLY A 311 9.51 14.62 15.78
CA GLY A 311 10.54 15.01 16.76
C GLY A 311 10.74 16.52 16.87
N LYS A 312 10.72 17.26 15.75
CA LYS A 312 10.96 18.72 15.71
C LYS A 312 9.80 19.56 16.27
N MET A 313 8.55 19.13 16.11
CA MET A 313 7.39 19.83 16.70
C MET A 313 7.42 19.85 18.25
N LYS A 314 8.17 18.97 18.91
CA LYS A 314 8.30 18.95 20.38
C LYS A 314 9.32 19.95 20.94
N VAL A 315 10.20 20.51 20.12
CA VAL A 315 11.21 21.48 20.59
C VAL A 315 10.69 22.92 20.53
N ALA A 316 9.60 23.14 19.79
CA ALA A 316 9.00 24.45 19.57
C ALA A 316 7.74 24.72 20.42
N ALA A 317 7.41 23.86 21.39
CA ALA A 317 6.23 23.97 22.25
C ALA A 317 6.62 24.01 23.74
#